data_AF-A0A7C1Q435-F1
#
_entry.id   AF-A0A7C1Q435-F1
#
_cell.length_a   1.000
_cell.length_b   1.000
_cell.length_c   1.000
_cell.angle_alpha   90.00
_cell.angle_beta   90.00
_cell.angle_gamma   90.00
#
_symmetry.space_group_name_H-M   'P 1'
#
loop_
_entity.id
_entity.type
_entity.pdbx_description
1 polymer ?
#
loop_
_entity_poly.entity_id
_entity_poly.type
_entity_poly.pdbx_seq_one_letter_code
_entity_poly.pdbx_strand_id
1 'polypeptide(L)'
;MSGWLVRPEGSPQAIRLASAEEVLAGIREGHWLPSDEVQGPGENQWRSIDTHPQFADSVAEWLTPPRLQEDETHLDMNPLIDVCLVLLIFFILTITYASLERAIDVPPLNPDKKGPAQVNYKDIKDQVFVVTARMDGNRPVVRIEKQEVPIHQIAKEMKRIIDTTGRREMVLDVDKAVPWGIVTAILDAAKGNGVRNILNNRRG
;
A
#
# COMPACT_ATOMS: atom_id res chain seq x y z
N MET A 1 -66.16 -17.64 40.61
CA MET A 1 -64.80 -17.47 40.04
C MET A 1 -64.82 -16.27 39.11
N SER A 2 -64.27 -15.16 39.57
CA SER A 2 -64.15 -13.93 38.77
C SER A 2 -63.08 -14.16 37.71
N GLY A 3 -63.42 -13.97 36.43
CA GLY A 3 -62.51 -14.20 35.29
C GLY A 3 -62.04 -12.88 34.70
N TRP A 4 -61.07 -12.96 33.81
CA TRP A 4 -60.57 -11.84 33.03
C TRP A 4 -61.43 -11.65 31.79
N LEU A 5 -61.56 -10.41 31.33
CA LEU A 5 -62.23 -10.09 30.08
C LEU A 5 -61.27 -9.31 29.18
N VAL A 6 -61.19 -9.68 27.91
CA VAL A 6 -60.38 -9.00 26.89
C VAL A 6 -61.25 -8.70 25.69
N ARG A 7 -61.07 -7.52 25.09
CA ARG A 7 -61.77 -7.13 23.86
C ARG A 7 -60.86 -6.28 22.97
N PRO A 8 -61.04 -6.35 21.64
CA PRO A 8 -60.43 -5.36 20.75
C PRO A 8 -60.86 -3.94 21.12
N GLU A 9 -59.99 -2.95 20.89
CA GLU A 9 -60.24 -1.55 21.24
C GLU A 9 -61.64 -1.07 20.79
N GLY A 10 -62.50 -0.69 21.75
CA GLY A 10 -63.85 -0.17 21.47
C GLY A 10 -64.88 -1.22 21.02
N SER A 11 -64.52 -2.50 20.96
CA SER A 11 -65.43 -3.57 20.57
C SER A 11 -66.47 -3.89 21.66
N PRO A 12 -67.73 -4.21 21.31
CA PRO A 12 -68.71 -4.71 22.27
C PRO A 12 -68.52 -6.20 22.61
N GLN A 13 -67.67 -6.92 21.87
CA GLN A 13 -67.45 -8.36 22.06
C GLN A 13 -66.25 -8.59 22.99
N ALA A 14 -66.53 -9.10 24.19
CA ALA A 14 -65.52 -9.48 25.17
C ALA A 14 -65.35 -10.99 25.25
N ILE A 15 -64.11 -11.45 25.24
CA ILE A 15 -63.73 -12.84 25.50
C ILE A 15 -63.39 -12.99 26.97
N ARG A 16 -63.94 -14.03 27.61
CA ARG A 16 -63.65 -14.35 29.00
C ARG A 16 -62.51 -15.36 29.09
N LEU A 17 -61.51 -15.02 29.88
CA LEU A 17 -60.34 -15.84 30.16
C LEU A 17 -60.33 -16.24 31.65
N ALA A 18 -59.73 -17.40 31.96
CA ALA A 18 -59.71 -17.94 33.31
C ALA A 18 -58.69 -17.23 34.20
N SER A 19 -57.59 -16.72 33.62
CA SER A 19 -56.48 -16.14 34.36
C SER A 19 -55.79 -14.99 33.61
N ALA A 20 -54.97 -14.22 34.31
CA ALA A 20 -54.11 -13.19 33.71
C ALA A 20 -53.01 -13.80 32.83
N GLU A 21 -52.61 -15.04 33.11
CA GLU A 21 -51.59 -15.76 32.32
C GLU A 21 -52.10 -16.08 30.91
N GLU A 22 -53.38 -16.43 30.77
CA GLU A 22 -54.03 -16.62 29.47
C GLU A 22 -54.08 -15.32 28.66
N VAL A 23 -54.28 -14.18 29.33
CA VAL A 23 -54.24 -12.85 28.69
C VAL A 23 -52.83 -12.60 28.14
N LEU A 24 -51.79 -12.80 28.97
CA LEU A 24 -50.39 -12.64 28.58
C LEU A 24 -49.97 -13.58 27.45
N ALA A 25 -50.41 -14.84 27.48
CA ALA A 25 -50.17 -15.80 26.42
C ALA A 25 -50.75 -15.31 25.08
N GLY A 26 -52.00 -14.82 25.10
CA GLY A 26 -52.63 -14.26 23.90
C GLY A 26 -51.91 -13.03 23.34
N ILE A 27 -51.37 -12.16 24.19
CA ILE A 27 -50.57 -11.01 23.74
C ILE A 27 -49.25 -11.49 23.11
N ARG A 28 -48.57 -12.46 23.73
CA ARG A 28 -47.31 -13.03 23.22
C ARG A 28 -47.48 -13.75 21.88
N GLU A 29 -48.60 -14.43 21.69
CA GLU A 29 -48.97 -15.11 20.45
C GLU A 29 -49.44 -14.15 19.35
N GLY A 30 -49.64 -12.86 19.67
CA GLY A 30 -50.11 -11.84 18.74
C GLY A 30 -51.61 -11.85 18.49
N HIS A 31 -52.39 -12.54 19.34
CA HIS A 31 -53.86 -12.54 19.29
C HIS A 31 -54.48 -11.24 19.81
N TRP A 32 -53.75 -10.51 20.66
CA TRP A 32 -54.17 -9.23 21.25
C TRP A 32 -53.12 -8.16 20.97
N LEU A 33 -53.57 -6.96 20.64
CA LEU A 33 -52.74 -5.79 20.45
C LEU A 33 -52.50 -5.08 21.80
N PRO A 34 -51.38 -4.35 21.97
CA PRO A 34 -51.16 -3.52 23.16
C PRO A 34 -52.26 -2.49 23.42
N SER A 35 -52.94 -2.02 22.37
CA SER A 35 -54.06 -1.08 22.44
C SER A 35 -55.40 -1.72 22.84
N ASP A 36 -55.51 -3.04 22.77
CA ASP A 36 -56.74 -3.76 23.14
C ASP A 36 -57.04 -3.61 24.63
N GLU A 37 -58.30 -3.77 25.00
CA GLU A 37 -58.76 -3.47 26.35
C GLU A 37 -58.96 -4.74 27.17
N VAL A 38 -58.53 -4.67 28.43
CA VAL A 38 -58.65 -5.74 29.41
C VAL A 38 -59.34 -5.24 30.68
N GLN A 39 -60.07 -6.13 31.33
CA GLN A 39 -60.75 -5.89 32.60
C GLN A 39 -60.50 -7.07 33.55
N GLY A 40 -59.92 -6.76 34.70
CA GLY A 40 -59.60 -7.74 35.74
C GLY A 40 -60.76 -8.17 36.63
N PRO A 41 -60.57 -9.22 37.43
CA PRO A 41 -61.58 -9.71 38.35
C PRO A 41 -61.88 -8.69 39.45
N GLY A 42 -63.08 -8.10 39.43
CA GLY A 42 -63.51 -7.08 40.40
C GLY A 42 -63.27 -5.64 39.95
N GLU A 43 -62.73 -5.45 38.75
CA GLU A 43 -62.65 -4.15 38.10
C GLU A 43 -63.96 -3.86 37.35
N ASN A 44 -64.37 -2.60 37.29
CA ASN A 44 -65.57 -2.15 36.57
C ASN A 44 -65.24 -1.29 35.34
N GLN A 45 -63.96 -1.15 35.00
CA GLN A 45 -63.50 -0.28 33.92
C GLN A 45 -62.57 -1.04 33.00
N TRP A 46 -62.75 -0.84 31.70
CA TRP A 46 -61.85 -1.30 30.65
C TRP A 46 -60.61 -0.42 30.62
N ARG A 47 -59.45 -1.02 30.44
CA ARG A 47 -58.18 -0.32 30.28
C ARG A 47 -57.38 -0.97 29.17
N SER A 48 -56.63 -0.18 28.41
CA SER A 48 -55.72 -0.72 27.40
C SER A 48 -54.65 -1.59 28.05
N ILE A 49 -54.29 -2.69 27.39
CA ILE A 49 -53.36 -3.70 27.86
C ILE A 49 -51.98 -3.10 28.18
N ASP A 50 -51.52 -2.13 27.39
CA ASP A 50 -50.28 -1.38 27.62
C ASP A 50 -50.27 -0.50 28.87
N THR A 51 -51.43 -0.04 29.35
CA THR A 51 -51.58 0.83 30.53
C THR A 51 -52.06 0.10 31.78
N HIS A 52 -52.45 -1.17 31.64
CA HIS A 52 -52.95 -1.97 32.74
C HIS A 52 -51.80 -2.35 33.70
N PRO A 53 -51.89 -2.11 35.03
CA PRO A 53 -50.78 -2.29 35.98
C PRO A 53 -50.14 -3.69 35.99
N GLN A 54 -50.91 -4.72 35.64
CA GLN A 54 -50.44 -6.11 35.59
C GLN A 54 -49.76 -6.49 34.28
N PHE A 55 -49.96 -5.74 33.20
CA PHE A 55 -49.48 -6.10 31.86
C PHE A 55 -48.52 -5.07 31.27
N ALA A 56 -48.55 -3.82 31.73
CA ALA A 56 -47.74 -2.71 31.23
C ALA A 56 -46.24 -3.05 31.14
N ASP A 57 -45.67 -3.62 32.21
CA ASP A 57 -44.24 -3.96 32.24
C ASP A 57 -43.87 -5.05 31.22
N SER A 58 -44.69 -6.10 31.13
CA SER A 58 -44.47 -7.20 30.18
C SER A 58 -44.62 -6.75 28.72
N VAL A 59 -45.62 -5.92 28.45
CA VAL A 59 -45.86 -5.34 27.12
C VAL A 59 -44.72 -4.39 26.73
N ALA A 60 -44.25 -3.56 27.66
CA ALA A 60 -43.12 -2.65 27.44
C ALA A 60 -41.81 -3.42 27.16
N GLU A 61 -41.57 -4.53 27.85
CA GLU A 61 -40.43 -5.41 27.59
C GLU A 61 -40.48 -5.99 26.17
N TRP A 62 -41.64 -6.40 25.68
CA TRP A 62 -41.80 -6.98 24.34
C TRP A 62 -41.78 -5.93 23.22
N LEU A 63 -42.25 -4.71 23.49
CA LEU A 63 -42.18 -3.58 22.57
C LEU A 63 -40.78 -2.97 22.48
N THR A 64 -39.90 -3.29 23.42
CA THR A 64 -38.51 -2.87 23.36
C THR A 64 -37.86 -3.59 22.16
N PRO A 65 -37.45 -2.88 21.10
CA PRO A 65 -36.77 -3.52 19.99
C PRO A 65 -35.56 -4.26 20.54
N PRO A 66 -35.28 -5.50 20.08
CA PRO A 66 -34.09 -6.21 20.52
C PRO A 66 -32.90 -5.28 20.35
N ARG A 67 -32.15 -5.04 21.43
CA ARG A 67 -30.87 -4.34 21.33
C ARG A 67 -30.09 -5.09 20.27
N LEU A 68 -29.80 -4.43 19.15
CA LEU A 68 -28.80 -4.93 18.21
C LEU A 68 -27.55 -5.09 19.06
N GLN A 69 -27.26 -6.33 19.47
CA GLN A 69 -25.96 -6.66 20.01
C GLN A 69 -25.03 -6.35 18.85
N GLU A 70 -24.23 -5.29 18.99
CA GLU A 70 -23.14 -5.04 18.05
C GLU A 70 -22.32 -6.32 18.07
N ASP A 71 -22.33 -7.05 16.96
CA ASP A 71 -21.56 -8.28 16.83
C ASP A 71 -20.11 -7.92 17.15
N GLU A 72 -19.59 -8.37 18.29
CA GLU A 72 -18.18 -8.16 18.71
C GLU A 72 -17.17 -8.77 17.70
N THR A 73 -17.67 -9.42 16.65
CA THR A 73 -16.91 -9.94 15.51
C THR A 73 -16.77 -8.96 14.34
N HIS A 74 -17.43 -7.81 14.38
CA HIS A 74 -17.30 -6.78 13.35
C HIS A 74 -15.98 -6.02 13.51
N LEU A 75 -15.00 -6.34 12.67
CA LEU A 75 -13.71 -5.65 12.66
C LEU A 75 -13.81 -4.35 11.85
N ASP A 76 -13.57 -3.22 12.51
CA ASP A 76 -13.50 -1.92 11.85
C ASP A 76 -12.27 -1.83 10.95
N MET A 77 -12.49 -1.77 9.64
CA MET A 77 -11.41 -1.71 8.65
C MET A 77 -10.79 -0.31 8.53
N ASN A 78 -11.48 0.75 8.98
CA ASN A 78 -11.02 2.13 8.81
C ASN A 78 -9.63 2.40 9.40
N PRO A 79 -9.31 1.98 10.64
CA PRO A 79 -7.96 2.13 11.19
C PRO A 79 -6.90 1.33 10.40
N LEU A 80 -7.24 0.13 9.91
CA LEU A 80 -6.31 -0.69 9.15
C LEU A 80 -5.99 -0.07 7.79
N ILE A 81 -7.01 0.45 7.12
CA ILE A 81 -6.86 1.16 5.85
C ILE A 81 -5.97 2.39 6.01
N ASP A 82 -6.13 3.16 7.09
CA ASP A 82 -5.31 4.34 7.37
C ASP A 82 -3.82 3.97 7.55
N VAL A 83 -3.52 2.93 8.34
CA VAL A 83 -2.13 2.45 8.53
C VAL A 83 -1.53 1.97 7.19
N CYS A 84 -2.29 1.19 6.41
CA CYS A 84 -1.84 0.73 5.10
C CYS A 84 -1.59 1.89 4.13
N LEU A 85 -2.45 2.91 4.13
CA LEU A 85 -2.30 4.09 3.29
C LEU A 85 -1.04 4.87 3.63
N VAL A 86 -0.77 5.10 4.92
CA VAL A 86 0.46 5.78 5.39
C VAL A 86 1.70 5.02 4.97
N LEU A 87 1.71 3.68 5.11
CA LEU A 87 2.83 2.84 4.67
C LEU A 87 3.03 2.91 3.15
N LEU A 88 1.95 2.88 2.36
CA LEU A 88 2.03 2.97 0.91
C LEU A 88 2.58 4.33 0.46
N ILE A 89 2.11 5.44 1.06
CA ILE A 89 2.63 6.78 0.80
C ILE A 89 4.12 6.84 1.14
N PHE A 90 4.53 6.31 2.30
CA PHE A 90 5.94 6.27 2.69
C PHE A 90 6.79 5.47 1.70
N PHE A 91 6.32 4.31 1.22
CA PHE A 91 7.03 3.54 0.21
C PHE A 91 7.12 4.27 -1.13
N ILE A 92 6.03 4.87 -1.61
CA ILE A 92 6.03 5.64 -2.85
C ILE A 92 7.01 6.82 -2.72
N LEU A 93 6.96 7.58 -1.63
CA LEU A 93 7.88 8.68 -1.37
C LEU A 93 9.33 8.20 -1.29
N THR A 94 9.61 7.09 -0.62
CA THR A 94 10.97 6.54 -0.51
C THR A 94 11.49 6.01 -1.85
N ILE A 95 10.65 5.31 -2.63
CA ILE A 95 11.00 4.80 -3.97
C ILE A 95 11.22 5.97 -4.93
N THR A 96 10.34 6.96 -4.94
CA THR A 96 10.47 8.13 -5.81
C THR A 96 11.68 8.98 -5.41
N TYR A 97 11.95 9.15 -4.12
CA TYR A 97 13.16 9.84 -3.65
C TYR A 97 14.43 9.09 -4.05
N ALA A 98 14.50 7.77 -3.83
CA ALA A 98 15.65 6.95 -4.25
C ALA A 98 15.82 6.90 -5.79
N SER A 99 14.72 6.90 -6.54
CA SER A 99 14.75 6.93 -8.00
C SER A 99 15.16 8.30 -8.54
N LEU A 100 14.69 9.38 -7.90
CA LEU A 100 15.05 10.74 -8.25
C LEU A 100 16.52 11.03 -7.89
N GLU A 101 17.03 10.53 -6.76
CA GLU A 101 18.46 10.57 -6.45
C GLU A 101 19.28 9.86 -7.54
N ARG A 102 18.85 8.70 -8.05
CA ARG A 102 19.54 7.99 -9.15
C ARG A 102 19.40 8.66 -10.52
N ALA A 103 18.29 9.35 -10.78
CA ALA A 103 18.05 10.06 -12.03
C ALA A 103 18.70 11.45 -12.07
N ILE A 104 18.86 12.08 -10.90
CA ILE A 104 19.58 13.34 -10.69
C ILE A 104 21.06 13.10 -10.35
N ASP A 105 21.48 11.84 -10.13
CA ASP A 105 22.87 11.40 -10.22
C ASP A 105 23.37 11.51 -11.69
N VAL A 106 23.46 12.75 -12.17
CA VAL A 106 24.64 13.17 -12.91
C VAL A 106 25.77 12.94 -11.92
N PRO A 107 26.60 11.89 -12.07
CA PRO A 107 27.52 11.47 -11.03
C PRO A 107 28.32 12.69 -10.54
N PRO A 108 28.05 13.19 -9.32
CA PRO A 108 28.86 14.22 -8.76
C PRO A 108 30.18 13.56 -8.40
N LEU A 109 31.22 14.04 -9.07
CA LEU A 109 32.58 14.06 -8.58
C LEU A 109 32.61 14.27 -7.06
N ASN A 110 32.67 13.21 -6.27
CA ASN A 110 32.98 13.27 -4.85
C ASN A 110 33.72 11.99 -4.45
N PRO A 111 35.04 12.05 -4.22
CA PRO A 111 35.88 10.88 -3.94
C PRO A 111 35.89 10.48 -2.44
N ASP A 112 34.80 10.69 -1.70
CA ASP A 112 34.82 10.48 -0.25
C ASP A 112 33.50 9.93 0.30
N LYS A 113 33.21 8.64 0.04
CA LYS A 113 32.43 7.82 0.99
C LYS A 113 33.03 6.42 1.12
N LYS A 114 33.69 6.22 2.25
CA LYS A 114 34.13 4.93 2.81
C LYS A 114 32.92 4.02 3.03
N GLY A 115 32.95 2.84 2.41
CA GLY A 115 32.09 1.69 2.70
C GLY A 115 32.63 0.48 1.92
N PRO A 116 32.78 -0.71 2.52
CA PRO A 116 33.63 -1.76 1.95
C PRO A 116 32.84 -2.55 0.90
N ALA A 117 32.83 -2.07 -0.33
CA ALA A 117 32.88 -2.98 -1.46
C ALA A 117 34.37 -3.13 -1.79
N GLN A 118 35.05 -4.06 -1.11
CA GLN A 118 36.21 -4.70 -1.71
C GLN A 118 35.69 -5.47 -2.92
N VAL A 119 35.47 -4.74 -4.02
CA VAL A 119 35.32 -5.34 -5.33
C VAL A 119 36.67 -5.94 -5.62
N ASN A 120 36.73 -7.26 -5.52
CA ASN A 120 37.93 -8.04 -5.72
C ASN A 120 38.36 -7.83 -7.18
N TYR A 121 39.33 -6.94 -7.41
CA TYR A 121 39.89 -6.56 -8.72
C TYR A 121 40.45 -7.75 -9.55
N LYS A 122 40.37 -8.98 -9.01
CA LYS A 122 40.80 -10.21 -9.68
C LYS A 122 39.71 -10.85 -10.54
N ASP A 123 38.43 -10.70 -10.20
CA ASP A 123 37.33 -11.34 -10.95
C ASP A 123 36.80 -10.48 -12.12
N ILE A 124 37.21 -9.21 -12.18
CA ILE A 124 36.75 -8.22 -13.18
C ILE A 124 37.61 -8.20 -14.45
N LYS A 125 38.82 -8.77 -14.41
CA LYS A 125 39.77 -8.69 -15.55
C LYS A 125 39.26 -9.38 -16.81
N ASP A 126 38.35 -10.35 -16.67
CA ASP A 126 37.82 -11.09 -17.81
C ASP A 126 36.60 -10.42 -18.46
N GLN A 127 35.96 -9.45 -17.79
CA GLN A 127 34.74 -8.77 -18.27
C GLN A 127 34.94 -7.29 -18.61
N VAL A 128 36.03 -6.68 -18.13
CA VAL A 128 36.34 -5.26 -18.33
C VAL A 128 37.44 -5.04 -19.35
N PHE A 129 37.26 -4.04 -20.22
CA PHE A 129 38.35 -3.45 -20.99
C PHE A 129 38.63 -2.01 -20.56
N VAL A 130 39.89 -1.57 -20.69
CA VAL A 130 40.33 -0.25 -20.23
C VAL A 130 40.48 0.72 -21.40
N VAL A 131 39.85 1.88 -21.29
CA VAL A 131 40.04 3.03 -22.18
C VAL A 131 40.72 4.14 -21.39
N THR A 132 41.83 4.64 -21.92
CA THR A 132 42.61 5.72 -21.31
C THR A 132 42.62 6.94 -22.23
N ALA A 133 42.31 8.13 -21.73
CA ALA A 133 42.51 9.39 -22.45
C ALA A 133 43.48 10.29 -21.68
N ARG A 134 44.55 10.72 -22.35
CA ARG A 134 45.57 11.62 -21.79
C ARG A 134 45.95 12.68 -22.80
N MET A 135 46.56 13.76 -22.32
CA MET A 135 47.19 14.74 -23.18
C MET A 135 48.65 14.33 -23.43
N ASP A 136 49.05 14.24 -24.69
CA ASP A 136 50.45 14.18 -25.11
C ASP A 136 50.82 15.55 -25.71
N GLY A 137 51.39 16.40 -24.85
CA GLY A 137 51.57 17.82 -25.16
C GLY A 137 50.23 18.52 -25.40
N ASN A 138 50.00 19.01 -26.63
CA ASN A 138 48.76 19.70 -27.03
C ASN A 138 47.77 18.80 -27.78
N ARG A 139 47.98 17.48 -27.80
CA ARG A 139 47.11 16.54 -28.53
C ARG A 139 46.49 15.53 -27.57
N PRO A 140 45.17 15.28 -27.64
CA PRO A 140 44.55 14.21 -26.88
C PRO A 140 44.88 12.85 -27.51
N VAL A 141 45.43 11.96 -26.71
CA VAL A 141 45.75 10.58 -27.07
C VAL A 141 44.78 9.65 -26.34
N VAL A 142 44.03 8.87 -27.11
CA VAL A 142 43.11 7.86 -26.60
C VAL A 142 43.71 6.48 -26.84
N ARG A 143 43.72 5.66 -25.80
CA ARG A 143 44.21 4.28 -25.84
C ARG A 143 43.12 3.32 -25.39
N ILE A 144 42.95 2.21 -26.09
CA ILE A 144 42.06 1.11 -25.71
C ILE A 144 42.93 -0.13 -25.52
N GLU A 145 42.88 -0.78 -24.36
CA GLU A 145 43.76 -1.93 -24.04
C GLU A 145 45.25 -1.66 -24.33
N LYS A 146 45.70 -0.43 -24.02
CA LYS A 146 47.05 0.10 -24.26
C LYS A 146 47.41 0.36 -25.73
N GLN A 147 46.51 0.12 -26.68
CA GLN A 147 46.69 0.48 -28.09
C GLN A 147 46.15 1.87 -28.36
N GLU A 148 46.93 2.72 -29.03
CA GLU A 148 46.50 4.05 -29.42
C GLU A 148 45.50 3.98 -30.57
N VAL A 149 44.36 4.66 -30.41
CA VAL A 149 43.26 4.64 -31.37
C VAL A 149 42.88 6.07 -31.72
N PRO A 150 42.89 6.46 -33.01
CA PRO A 150 42.37 7.75 -33.45
C PRO A 150 40.90 7.94 -33.09
N ILE A 151 40.49 9.16 -32.77
CA ILE A 151 39.13 9.48 -32.28
C ILE A 151 38.02 8.91 -33.18
N HIS A 152 38.18 9.04 -34.50
CA HIS A 152 37.20 8.55 -35.49
C HIS A 152 37.10 7.02 -35.58
N GLN A 153 38.07 6.28 -35.02
CA GLN A 153 38.10 4.82 -35.02
C GLN A 153 37.74 4.20 -33.67
N ILE A 154 37.55 5.02 -32.62
CA ILE A 154 37.21 4.54 -31.27
C ILE A 154 36.00 3.61 -31.29
N ALA A 155 34.93 4.00 -31.99
CA ALA A 155 33.72 3.19 -32.08
C ALA A 155 33.98 1.82 -32.75
N LYS A 156 34.81 1.79 -33.81
CA LYS A 156 35.13 0.56 -34.53
C LYS A 156 36.00 -0.37 -33.70
N GLU A 157 37.04 0.14 -33.06
CA GLU A 157 37.93 -0.68 -32.23
C GLU A 157 37.23 -1.17 -30.96
N MET A 158 36.38 -0.35 -30.35
CA MET A 158 35.60 -0.78 -29.21
C MET A 158 34.63 -1.90 -29.57
N LYS A 159 33.95 -1.81 -30.72
CA LYS A 159 33.13 -2.89 -31.25
C LYS A 159 33.95 -4.17 -31.48
N ARG A 160 35.14 -4.05 -32.08
CA ARG A 160 36.06 -5.16 -32.32
C ARG A 160 36.42 -5.88 -31.01
N ILE A 161 36.70 -5.13 -29.95
CA ILE A 161 37.04 -5.69 -28.63
C ILE A 161 35.83 -6.39 -28.01
N ILE A 162 34.65 -5.79 -28.07
CA ILE A 162 33.42 -6.39 -27.56
C ILE A 162 33.11 -7.71 -28.30
N ASP A 163 33.25 -7.72 -29.62
CA ASP A 163 33.00 -8.90 -30.45
C ASP A 163 34.05 -10.01 -30.24
N THR A 164 35.32 -9.64 -30.02
CA THR A 164 36.42 -10.60 -29.84
C THR A 164 36.49 -11.17 -28.43
N THR A 165 36.24 -10.34 -27.42
CA THR A 165 36.44 -10.70 -26.00
C THR A 165 35.14 -10.97 -25.25
N GLY A 166 33.99 -10.55 -25.81
CA GLY A 166 32.69 -10.61 -25.12
C GLY A 166 32.55 -9.61 -23.96
N ARG A 167 33.56 -8.78 -23.70
CA ARG A 167 33.60 -7.83 -22.58
C ARG A 167 32.62 -6.69 -22.83
N ARG A 168 31.69 -6.47 -21.91
CA ARG A 168 30.67 -5.41 -21.99
C ARG A 168 30.80 -4.36 -20.88
N GLU A 169 31.86 -4.42 -20.11
CA GLU A 169 32.18 -3.45 -19.08
C GLU A 169 33.43 -2.68 -19.46
N MET A 170 33.46 -1.38 -19.15
CA MET A 170 34.55 -0.48 -19.52
C MET A 170 35.03 0.32 -18.31
N VAL A 171 36.34 0.43 -18.15
CA VAL A 171 36.94 1.45 -17.25
C VAL A 171 37.46 2.60 -18.11
N LEU A 172 37.00 3.81 -17.81
CA LEU A 172 37.41 5.04 -18.46
C LEU A 172 38.40 5.79 -17.56
N ASP A 173 39.70 5.69 -17.85
CA ASP A 173 40.79 6.42 -17.18
C ASP A 173 41.07 7.74 -17.93
N VAL A 174 40.62 8.87 -17.40
CA VAL A 174 40.73 10.17 -18.08
C VAL A 174 41.48 11.16 -17.21
N ASP A 175 42.47 11.81 -17.80
CA ASP A 175 43.19 12.93 -17.21
C ASP A 175 42.34 14.21 -17.26
N LYS A 176 42.42 15.04 -16.21
CA LYS A 176 41.71 16.33 -16.12
C LYS A 176 42.08 17.29 -17.25
N ALA A 177 43.27 17.15 -17.84
CA ALA A 177 43.73 17.99 -18.93
C ALA A 177 43.03 17.69 -20.28
N VAL A 178 42.30 16.58 -20.40
CA VAL A 178 41.67 16.16 -21.66
C VAL A 178 40.41 17.01 -21.94
N PRO A 179 40.26 17.58 -23.15
CA PRO A 179 39.05 18.32 -23.52
C PRO A 179 37.78 17.49 -23.39
N TRP A 180 36.73 18.10 -22.84
CA TRP A 180 35.45 17.45 -22.61
C TRP A 180 34.85 16.77 -23.86
N GLY A 181 35.03 17.39 -25.04
CA GLY A 181 34.53 16.85 -26.31
C GLY A 181 35.10 15.47 -26.68
N ILE A 182 36.33 15.16 -26.22
CA ILE A 182 36.94 13.83 -26.43
C ILE A 182 36.30 12.80 -25.51
N VAL A 183 36.04 13.19 -24.26
CA VAL A 183 35.38 12.34 -23.26
C VAL A 183 33.97 11.97 -23.72
N THR A 184 33.22 12.93 -24.25
CA THR A 184 31.87 12.68 -24.78
C THR A 184 31.90 11.76 -26.00
N ALA A 185 32.91 11.90 -26.88
CA ALA A 185 33.05 11.00 -28.03
C ALA A 185 33.33 9.54 -27.61
N ILE A 186 34.12 9.33 -26.56
CA ILE A 186 34.37 8.00 -25.99
C ILE A 186 33.10 7.41 -25.38
N LEU A 187 32.34 8.21 -24.62
CA LEU A 187 31.08 7.79 -24.00
C LEU A 187 30.01 7.45 -25.04
N ASP A 188 29.91 8.23 -26.11
CA ASP A 188 28.98 7.99 -27.21
C ASP A 188 29.33 6.68 -27.95
N ALA A 189 30.62 6.47 -28.23
CA ALA A 189 31.12 5.21 -28.79
C ALA A 189 30.84 4.00 -27.88
N ALA A 190 30.94 4.16 -26.56
CA ALA A 190 30.62 3.11 -25.60
C ALA A 190 29.12 2.77 -25.59
N LYS A 191 28.27 3.79 -25.55
CA LYS A 191 26.82 3.63 -25.57
C LYS A 191 26.33 3.02 -26.89
N GLY A 192 26.86 3.49 -28.03
CA GLY A 192 26.51 2.98 -29.36
C GLY A 192 26.90 1.52 -29.59
N ASN A 193 27.92 1.02 -28.88
CA ASN A 193 28.37 -0.37 -28.97
C ASN A 193 27.79 -1.29 -27.88
N GLY A 194 26.87 -0.79 -27.05
CA GLY A 194 26.16 -1.62 -26.06
C GLY A 194 26.98 -1.99 -24.81
N VAL A 195 27.95 -1.15 -24.44
CA VAL A 195 28.65 -1.24 -23.14
C VAL A 195 27.62 -1.02 -22.02
N ARG A 196 27.54 -1.97 -21.08
CA ARG A 196 26.53 -1.99 -20.01
C ARG A 196 26.95 -1.19 -18.77
N ASN A 197 28.23 -1.22 -18.44
CA ASN A 197 28.77 -0.60 -17.24
C ASN A 197 30.02 0.21 -17.59
N ILE A 198 30.05 1.48 -17.19
CA ILE A 198 31.17 2.40 -17.44
C ILE A 198 31.67 2.91 -16.09
N LEU A 199 32.85 2.45 -15.69
CA LEU A 199 33.55 2.87 -14.48
C LEU A 199 34.47 4.05 -14.81
N ASN A 200 34.13 5.25 -14.34
CA ASN A 200 34.92 6.44 -14.60
C ASN A 200 36.00 6.64 -13.52
N ASN A 201 37.27 6.63 -13.92
CA ASN A 201 38.42 6.94 -13.09
C ASN A 201 39.04 8.26 -13.57
N ARG A 202 38.85 9.34 -12.82
CA ARG A 202 39.53 10.61 -13.09
C ARG A 202 40.76 10.71 -12.22
N ARG A 203 41.93 10.59 -12.83
CA ARG A 203 43.21 10.83 -12.15
C ARG A 203 43.54 12.32 -12.24
N GLY A 204 43.87 12.89 -11.09
CA GLY A 204 44.33 14.27 -10.94
C GLY A 204 45.83 14.36 -10.89
#